data_AF-A0A949MF26-F1
#
_entry.id   AF-A0A949MF26-F1
#
_cell.length_a   1.000
_cell.length_b   1.000
_cell.length_c   1.000
_cell.angle_alpha   90.00
_cell.angle_beta   90.00
_cell.angle_gamma   90.00
#
_symmetry.space_group_name_H-M   'P 1'
#
loop_
_entity.id
_entity.type
_entity.pdbx_description
1 polymer ?
#
loop_
_entity_poly.entity_id
_entity_poly.type
_entity_poly.pdbx_seq_one_letter_code
_entity_poly.pdbx_strand_id
1 'polypeptide(L)' 'MRDIAEIVGRHLRLPVTSISPEQAKDHFDMMAMFVGMDDAASSALTRKWLGWKSTQIGLIADISRADYIKV' A
#
# COMPACT_ATOMS: atom_id res chain seq x y z
N MET A 1 -2.36 2.76 -3.45
CA MET A 1 -3.29 1.65 -3.16
C MET A 1 -3.40 0.63 -4.28
N ARG A 2 -3.73 1.03 -5.52
CA ARG A 2 -3.88 0.13 -6.67
C ARG A 2 -2.69 -0.84 -6.88
N ASP A 3 -1.47 -0.32 -7.00
CA ASP A 3 -0.29 -1.15 -7.27
C ASP A 3 -0.06 -2.23 -6.22
N ILE A 4 -0.25 -1.89 -4.94
CA ILE A 4 -0.14 -2.82 -3.82
C ILE A 4 -1.18 -3.95 -3.95
N ALA A 5 -2.44 -3.59 -4.20
CA ALA A 5 -3.52 -4.57 -4.37
C ALA A 5 -3.26 -5.50 -5.58
N GLU A 6 -2.81 -4.96 -6.70
CA GLU A 6 -2.46 -5.75 -7.89
C GLU A 6 -1.29 -6.71 -7.64
N ILE A 7 -0.25 -6.27 -6.92
CA ILE A 7 0.89 -7.15 -6.58
C ILE A 7 0.42 -8.29 -5.68
N VAL A 8 -0.28 -7.97 -4.59
CA VAL A 8 -0.82 -8.97 -3.64
C VAL A 8 -1.74 -9.96 -4.37
N GLY A 9 -2.67 -9.47 -5.20
CA GLY A 9 -3.58 -10.30 -5.98
C GLY A 9 -2.84 -11.27 -6.90
N ARG A 10 -1.77 -10.83 -7.57
CA ARG A 10 -0.94 -11.71 -8.40
C ARG A 10 -0.24 -12.81 -7.59
N HIS A 11 0.35 -12.47 -6.44
CA HIS A 11 0.99 -13.45 -5.57
C HIS A 11 0.01 -14.53 -5.09
N LEU A 12 -1.20 -14.10 -4.71
CA LEU A 12 -2.24 -14.99 -4.19
C LEU A 12 -3.10 -15.64 -5.28
N ARG A 13 -2.90 -15.28 -6.57
CA ARG A 13 -3.74 -15.66 -7.70
C ARG A 13 -5.23 -15.32 -7.49
N LEU A 14 -5.48 -14.16 -6.90
CA LEU A 14 -6.82 -13.62 -6.64
C LEU A 14 -7.16 -12.49 -7.62
N PRO A 15 -8.42 -12.39 -8.08
CA PRO A 15 -8.85 -11.25 -8.87
C PRO A 15 -8.80 -9.96 -8.04
N VAL A 16 -8.42 -8.87 -8.69
CA VAL A 16 -8.42 -7.53 -8.11
C VAL A 16 -9.47 -6.70 -8.82
N THR A 17 -10.33 -6.03 -8.05
CA THR A 17 -11.42 -5.21 -8.59
C THR A 17 -11.34 -3.81 -8.01
N SER A 18 -11.44 -2.81 -8.88
CA SER A 18 -11.62 -1.42 -8.44
C SER A 18 -13.08 -1.19 -8.07
N ILE A 19 -13.32 -0.51 -6.96
CA ILE A 19 -14.65 -0.11 -6.52
C ILE A 19 -14.77 1.42 -6.57
N SER A 20 -16.00 1.94 -6.70
CA SER A 20 -16.23 3.38 -6.68
C SER A 20 -16.08 3.96 -5.27
N PRO A 21 -15.87 5.27 -5.11
CA PRO A 21 -15.84 5.93 -3.80
C PRO A 21 -17.12 5.71 -2.98
N GLU A 22 -18.28 5.65 -3.65
CA GLU A 22 -19.57 5.38 -3.00
C GLU A 22 -19.61 3.96 -2.44
N GLN A 23 -19.13 2.98 -3.20
CA GLN A 23 -19.04 1.59 -2.79
C GLN A 23 -17.97 1.35 -1.71
N ALA A 24 -16.93 2.19 -1.67
CA ALA A 24 -15.86 2.06 -0.68
C ALA A 24 -16.37 2.23 0.76
N LYS A 25 -17.41 3.05 0.97
CA LYS A 25 -18.06 3.21 2.28
C LYS A 25 -18.64 1.89 2.78
N ASP A 26 -19.41 1.21 1.93
CA ASP A 26 -20.04 -0.05 2.30
C ASP A 26 -19.01 -1.19 2.42
N HIS A 27 -17.92 -1.13 1.67
CA HIS A 27 -16.88 -2.16 1.67
C HIS A 27 -15.91 -2.05 2.87
N PHE A 28 -15.48 -0.83 3.23
CA PHE A 28 -14.46 -0.59 4.26
C PHE A 28 -15.02 -0.02 5.58
N ASP A 29 -16.32 0.33 5.62
CA ASP A 29 -17.03 0.88 6.78
C ASP A 29 -16.24 2.03 7.46
N MET A 30 -15.88 1.89 8.74
CA MET A 30 -15.14 2.90 9.49
C MET A 30 -13.77 3.26 8.85
N MET A 31 -13.21 2.39 8.02
CA MET A 31 -11.93 2.61 7.34
C MET A 31 -12.07 3.30 5.98
N ALA A 32 -13.28 3.47 5.47
CA ALA A 32 -13.51 4.05 4.14
C ALA A 32 -12.91 5.45 3.99
N MET A 33 -12.94 6.25 5.06
CA MET A 33 -12.32 7.58 5.08
C MET A 33 -10.82 7.49 4.78
N PHE A 34 -10.08 6.60 5.44
CA PHE A 34 -8.63 6.51 5.29
C PHE A 34 -8.22 5.89 3.95
N VAL A 35 -8.94 4.86 3.49
CA VAL A 35 -8.63 4.17 2.24
C VAL A 35 -8.84 5.06 1.01
N GLY A 36 -9.80 5.99 1.08
CA GLY A 36 -10.09 6.94 0.00
C GLY A 36 -9.17 8.16 -0.03
N MET A 37 -8.36 8.40 1.00
CA MET A 37 -7.47 9.56 1.08
C MET A 37 -6.17 9.35 0.30
N ASP A 38 -5.74 10.37 -0.43
CA ASP A 38 -4.39 10.46 -0.97
C ASP A 38 -3.44 11.02 0.10
N ASP A 39 -3.09 10.18 1.07
CA ASP A 39 -2.31 10.55 2.26
C ASP A 39 -0.79 10.53 1.98
N ALA A 40 -0.33 11.48 1.17
CA ALA A 40 1.07 11.60 0.80
C ALA A 40 1.94 12.03 2.02
N ALA A 41 2.65 11.07 2.61
CA ALA A 41 3.57 11.32 3.71
C ALA A 41 5.02 11.54 3.25
N SER A 42 5.76 12.37 3.98
CA SER A 42 7.19 12.61 3.76
C SER A 42 8.01 12.26 4.99
N SER A 43 9.17 11.62 4.79
CA SER A 43 10.13 11.33 5.85
C SER A 43 11.23 12.40 6.01
N ALA A 44 11.07 13.58 5.39
CA ALA A 44 12.10 14.63 5.39
C ALA A 44 12.51 15.08 6.81
N LEU A 45 11.55 15.29 7.71
CA LEU A 45 11.83 15.71 9.10
C LEU A 45 12.55 14.61 9.88
N THR A 46 12.08 13.36 9.77
CA THR A 46 12.71 12.20 10.41
C THR A 46 14.17 12.06 9.99
N ARG A 47 14.47 12.18 8.69
CA ARG A 47 15.85 12.14 8.17
C ARG A 47 16.69 13.31 8.68
N LYS A 48 16.12 14.52 8.74
CA LYS A 48 16.81 15.72 9.22
C LYS A 48 17.18 15.61 10.70
N TRP A 49 16.25 15.16 11.54
CA TRP A 49 16.43 15.16 12.99
C TRP A 49 17.26 13.98 13.48
N LEU A 50 17.08 12.81 12.87
CA LEU A 50 17.72 11.57 13.34
C LEU A 50 18.95 11.19 12.52
N GLY A 51 19.25 11.93 11.45
CA GLY A 51 20.26 11.51 10.46
C GLY A 51 19.91 10.20 9.75
N TRP A 52 18.65 9.76 9.85
CA TRP A 52 18.20 8.48 9.33
C TRP A 52 18.26 8.46 7.80
N LYS A 53 18.71 7.34 7.24
CA LYS A 53 18.74 7.06 5.80
C LYS A 53 18.03 5.74 5.54
N SER A 54 17.08 5.72 4.61
CA SER A 54 16.48 4.47 4.16
C SER A 54 17.55 3.62 3.47
N THR A 55 17.78 2.41 3.98
CA THR A 55 18.72 1.45 3.40
C THR A 55 18.02 0.34 2.62
N GLN A 56 16.73 0.17 2.85
CA GLN A 56 15.93 -0.84 2.17
C GLN A 56 15.45 -0.32 0.82
N ILE A 57 15.18 -1.28 -0.08
CA ILE A 57 14.52 -1.02 -1.35
C ILE A 57 13.10 -0.46 -1.12
N GLY A 58 12.55 0.20 -2.13
CA GLY A 58 11.20 0.75 -2.05
C GLY A 58 10.14 -0.35 -1.89
N LEU A 59 9.02 -0.01 -1.24
CA LEU A 59 7.94 -0.94 -0.92
C LEU A 59 7.51 -1.78 -2.13
N ILE A 60 7.23 -1.15 -3.28
CA ILE A 60 6.79 -1.84 -4.49
C ILE A 60 7.80 -2.89 -4.96
N ALA A 61 9.11 -2.58 -4.90
CA ALA A 61 10.15 -3.53 -5.26
C ALA A 61 10.23 -4.69 -4.26
N ASP A 62 10.05 -4.41 -2.97
CA ASP A 62 10.10 -5.42 -1.91
C ASP A 62 8.91 -6.39 -1.99
N ILE A 63 7.68 -5.87 -2.06
CA ILE A 63 6.47 -6.71 -2.12
C ILE A 63 6.31 -7.47 -3.43
N SER A 64 7.05 -7.10 -4.48
CA SER A 64 7.05 -7.80 -5.78
C SER A 64 7.95 -9.04 -5.80
N ARG A 65 8.76 -9.27 -4.76
CA ARG A 65 9.65 -10.43 -4.70
C ARG A 65 8.83 -11.71 -4.55
N ALA A 66 9.20 -12.74 -5.31
CA ALA A 66 8.49 -14.02 -5.35
C ALA A 66 8.31 -14.68 -3.96
N ASP A 67 9.25 -14.44 -3.04
CA ASP A 67 9.28 -15.00 -1.69
C ASP A 67 8.67 -14.09 -0.61
N TYR A 68 8.13 -12.92 -0.98
CA TYR A 68 7.60 -11.95 -0.03
C TYR A 68 6.32 -12.43 0.65
N ILE A 69 5.32 -12.84 -0.14
CA ILE A 69 4.07 -13.42 0.36
C ILE A 69 4.22 -14.94 0.33
N LYS A 70 4.27 -15.55 1.52
CA LYS A 70 4.24 -16.99 1.70
C LYS A 70 2.84 -17.39 2.13
N VAL A 71 2.22 -18.30 1.38
CA VAL A 71 0.90 -18.88 1.67
C VAL A 71 1.11 -20.27 2.25
#